data_AF-A0A432HBP2-F1
#
_entry.id   AF-A0A432HBP2-F1
#
_cell.length_a   1.000
_cell.length_b   1.000
_cell.length_c   1.000
_cell.angle_alpha   90.00
_cell.angle_beta   90.00
_cell.angle_gamma   90.00
#
_symmetry.space_group_name_H-M   'P 1'
#
loop_
_entity.id
_entity.type
_entity.pdbx_description
1 polymer ?
#
loop_
_entity_poly.entity_id
_entity_poly.type
_entity_poly.pdbx_seq_one_letter_code
_entity_poly.pdbx_strand_id
1 'polypeptide(L)'
;MAVASLEIYKILPGTNCGDCGHPTCLSFVNDLVFRGKDPKLCPHLSPADRQKISDLVRAGSPRKLESYGEVMFHPLETAIKRVQPLNFSYISAVMGEGSLYIADENKISLPFLSTRLYVTKEKITDENGELLPPGFQTAVYNYVATVEKIHPENRWVSF
;
A
#
# COMPACT_ATOMS: atom_id res chain seq x y z
N MET A 1 -11.20 -10.82 4.61
CA MET A 1 -9.84 -10.26 4.78
C MET A 1 -9.73 -9.32 5.99
N ALA A 2 -10.54 -8.24 6.09
CA ALA A 2 -10.51 -7.34 7.27
C ALA A 2 -10.75 -8.05 8.61
N VAL A 3 -11.52 -9.15 8.60
CA VAL A 3 -11.85 -9.94 9.80
C VAL A 3 -10.59 -10.56 10.44
N ALA A 4 -9.69 -11.15 9.64
CA ALA A 4 -8.50 -11.81 10.17
C ALA A 4 -7.50 -10.81 10.77
N SER A 5 -7.28 -9.66 10.13
CA SER A 5 -6.38 -8.62 10.65
C SER A 5 -6.87 -8.08 12.00
N LEU A 6 -8.17 -7.85 12.15
CA LEU A 6 -8.72 -7.36 13.40
C LEU A 6 -8.65 -8.40 14.53
N GLU A 7 -8.88 -9.68 14.21
CA GLU A 7 -8.76 -10.77 15.19
C GLU A 7 -7.32 -10.97 15.65
N ILE A 8 -6.35 -10.94 14.73
CA ILE A 8 -4.93 -11.01 15.08
C ILE A 8 -4.53 -9.80 15.94
N TYR A 9 -5.01 -8.60 15.58
CA TYR A 9 -4.72 -7.38 16.35
C TYR A 9 -5.20 -7.48 17.79
N LYS A 10 -6.37 -8.09 18.05
CA LYS A 10 -6.90 -8.31 19.40
C LYS A 10 -6.07 -9.26 20.25
N ILE A 11 -5.26 -10.13 19.63
CA ILE A 11 -4.35 -11.04 20.35
C ILE A 11 -3.02 -10.35 20.68
N LEU A 12 -2.59 -9.39 19.86
CA LEU A 12 -1.36 -8.66 20.12
C LEU A 12 -1.47 -7.80 21.39
N PRO A 13 -0.34 -7.53 22.09
CA PRO A 13 -0.33 -6.66 23.27
C PRO A 13 -0.77 -5.21 23.01
N GLY A 14 -0.76 -4.75 21.75
CA GLY A 14 -1.18 -3.40 21.38
C GLY A 14 -0.26 -2.27 21.87
N THR A 15 0.94 -2.58 22.37
CA THR A 15 1.86 -1.60 22.98
C THR A 15 2.56 -0.69 21.99
N ASN A 16 2.63 -1.06 20.70
CA ASN A 16 3.38 -0.35 19.66
C ASN A 16 4.85 -0.09 20.02
N CYS A 17 5.48 -1.00 20.77
CA CYS A 17 6.84 -0.83 21.31
C CYS A 17 7.97 -0.78 20.27
N GLY A 18 7.79 -1.37 19.08
CA GLY A 18 8.83 -1.40 18.06
C GLY A 18 9.84 -2.55 18.17
N ASP A 19 9.82 -3.35 19.25
CA ASP A 19 10.82 -4.40 19.51
C ASP A 19 10.90 -5.50 18.44
N CYS A 20 9.86 -5.65 17.63
CA CYS A 20 9.79 -6.58 16.50
C CYS A 20 10.20 -5.96 15.15
N GLY A 21 10.75 -4.74 15.15
CA GLY A 21 11.14 -4.00 13.95
C GLY A 21 9.99 -3.31 13.21
N HIS A 22 8.76 -3.33 13.74
CA HIS A 22 7.59 -2.69 13.14
C HIS A 22 7.15 -1.49 13.98
N PRO A 23 6.84 -0.32 13.38
CA PRO A 23 6.52 0.90 14.12
C PRO A 23 5.20 0.83 14.91
N THR A 24 4.28 -0.06 14.51
CA THR A 24 3.01 -0.30 15.21
C THR A 24 2.65 -1.77 15.19
N CYS A 25 1.85 -2.21 16.16
CA CYS A 25 1.27 -3.55 16.18
C CYS A 25 0.40 -3.81 14.94
N LEU A 26 -0.31 -2.80 14.44
CA LEU A 26 -1.11 -2.92 13.22
C LEU A 26 -0.24 -3.15 11.97
N SER A 27 0.91 -2.46 11.88
CA SER A 27 1.88 -2.71 10.81
C SER A 27 2.41 -4.15 10.86
N PHE A 28 2.70 -4.66 12.06
CA PHE A 28 3.09 -6.06 12.24
C PHE A 28 1.98 -7.04 11.79
N VAL A 29 0.71 -6.79 12.15
CA VAL A 29 -0.44 -7.61 11.67
C VAL A 29 -0.48 -7.68 10.15
N ASN A 30 -0.30 -6.55 9.47
CA ASN A 30 -0.35 -6.52 8.01
C ASN A 30 0.76 -7.38 7.40
N ASP A 31 1.97 -7.33 7.95
CA ASP A 31 3.08 -8.14 7.47
C ASP A 31 2.90 -9.64 7.78
N LEU A 32 2.26 -9.99 8.90
CA LEU A 32 1.87 -11.38 9.18
C LEU A 32 0.84 -11.91 8.16
N VAL A 33 -0.18 -11.11 7.82
CA VAL A 33 -1.29 -11.54 6.94
C VAL A 33 -0.90 -11.50 5.46
N PHE A 34 -0.22 -10.44 5.01
CA PHE A 34 0.01 -10.15 3.59
C PHE A 34 1.43 -10.47 3.13
N ARG A 35 2.42 -10.44 4.03
CA ARG A 35 3.83 -10.73 3.68
C ARG A 35 4.34 -12.05 4.26
N GLY A 36 3.49 -12.78 4.99
CA GLY A 36 3.81 -14.10 5.54
C GLY A 36 4.96 -14.10 6.55
N LYS A 37 5.13 -13.00 7.31
CA LYS A 37 6.13 -12.94 8.39
C LYS A 37 5.76 -13.88 9.54
N ASP A 38 6.76 -14.30 10.32
CA ASP A 38 6.56 -15.22 11.46
C ASP A 38 6.09 -14.45 12.72
N PRO A 39 5.01 -14.88 13.39
CA PRO A 39 4.56 -14.32 14.67
C PRO A 39 5.62 -14.28 15.77
N LYS A 40 6.64 -15.17 15.70
CA LYS A 40 7.76 -15.21 16.65
C LYS A 40 8.61 -13.95 16.68
N LEU A 41 8.51 -13.08 15.67
CA LEU A 41 9.19 -11.80 15.64
C LEU A 41 8.76 -10.86 16.78
N CYS A 42 7.55 -11.02 17.34
CA CYS A 42 7.14 -10.28 18.51
C CYS A 42 7.61 -10.97 19.80
N PRO A 43 8.53 -10.37 20.57
CA PRO A 43 9.07 -10.98 21.79
C PRO A 43 8.01 -11.09 22.90
N HIS A 44 6.99 -10.23 22.85
CA HIS A 44 5.93 -10.13 23.86
C HIS A 44 4.80 -11.15 23.69
N LEU A 45 4.83 -11.99 22.65
CA LEU A 45 3.82 -13.01 22.42
C LEU A 45 4.13 -14.31 23.17
N SER A 46 3.14 -14.83 23.89
CA SER A 46 3.19 -16.16 24.48
C SER A 46 3.21 -17.25 23.38
N PRO A 47 3.73 -18.46 23.67
CA PRO A 47 3.69 -19.57 22.72
C PRO A 47 2.27 -19.90 22.23
N ALA A 48 1.26 -19.80 23.12
CA ALA A 48 -0.14 -20.05 22.79
C ALA A 48 -0.69 -19.01 21.81
N ASP A 49 -0.34 -17.74 22.01
CA ASP A 49 -0.81 -16.65 21.14
C ASP A 49 -0.14 -16.70 19.76
N ARG A 50 1.16 -17.07 19.69
CA ARG A 50 1.84 -17.32 18.42
C ARG A 50 1.15 -18.40 17.61
N GLN A 51 0.68 -19.47 18.28
CA GLN A 51 -0.03 -20.55 17.62
C GLN A 51 -1.40 -20.09 17.10
N LYS A 52 -2.21 -19.41 17.93
CA LYS A 52 -3.50 -18.85 17.51
C LYS A 52 -3.35 -17.90 16.32
N ILE A 53 -2.35 -17.02 16.35
CA ILE A 53 -2.06 -16.11 15.25
C ILE A 53 -1.66 -16.90 14.01
N SER A 54 -0.81 -17.92 14.13
CA SER A 54 -0.42 -18.78 13.00
C SER A 54 -1.62 -19.48 12.37
N ASP A 55 -2.58 -19.94 13.18
CA ASP A 55 -3.82 -20.55 12.70
C ASP A 55 -4.75 -19.54 12.04
N LEU A 56 -4.90 -18.34 12.60
CA LEU A 56 -5.68 -17.26 11.99
C LEU A 56 -5.04 -16.78 10.68
N VAL A 57 -3.71 -16.66 10.63
CA VAL A 57 -2.99 -16.37 9.40
C VAL A 57 -3.22 -17.51 8.42
N ARG A 58 -3.15 -18.79 8.80
CA ARG A 58 -3.40 -19.90 7.87
C ARG A 58 -4.85 -19.94 7.35
N ALA A 59 -5.83 -19.61 8.19
CA ALA A 59 -7.25 -19.62 7.85
C ALA A 59 -7.68 -18.37 7.05
N GLY A 60 -7.08 -17.22 7.36
CA GLY A 60 -7.40 -15.92 6.77
C GLY A 60 -6.42 -15.45 5.68
N SER A 61 -5.25 -16.08 5.57
CA SER A 61 -4.30 -15.82 4.49
C SER A 61 -4.92 -16.31 3.20
N PRO A 62 -4.96 -15.46 2.16
CA PRO A 62 -5.33 -15.92 0.84
C PRO A 62 -4.26 -16.91 0.38
N ARG A 63 -4.46 -18.21 0.62
CA ARG A 63 -3.68 -19.33 0.06
C ARG A 63 -3.78 -19.42 -1.48
N LYS A 64 -4.22 -18.35 -2.14
CA LYS A 64 -4.29 -18.23 -3.59
C LYS A 64 -4.01 -16.77 -3.98
N LEU A 65 -2.74 -16.39 -3.86
CA LEU A 65 -2.23 -15.15 -4.48
C LEU A 65 -2.44 -15.18 -6.00
N GLU A 66 -2.60 -16.36 -6.60
CA GLU A 66 -2.87 -16.55 -8.03
C GLU A 66 -4.28 -16.10 -8.47
N SER A 67 -5.32 -16.18 -7.62
CA SER A 67 -6.69 -15.81 -8.05
C SER A 67 -7.16 -14.45 -7.54
N TYR A 68 -6.38 -13.78 -6.69
CA TYR A 68 -6.72 -12.43 -6.19
C TYR A 68 -6.29 -11.32 -7.16
N GLY A 69 -5.35 -11.61 -8.07
CA GLY A 69 -4.92 -10.69 -9.12
C GLY A 69 -5.96 -10.49 -10.23
N GLU A 70 -6.82 -11.47 -10.49
CA GLU A 70 -7.73 -11.45 -11.65
C GLU A 70 -9.06 -10.73 -11.39
N VAL A 71 -9.59 -10.74 -10.16
CA VAL A 71 -11.01 -10.38 -9.92
C VAL A 71 -11.19 -8.98 -9.33
N MET A 72 -10.14 -8.36 -8.75
CA MET A 72 -10.27 -7.03 -8.11
C MET A 72 -9.31 -5.96 -8.63
N PHE A 73 -8.40 -6.32 -9.54
CA PHE A 73 -7.51 -5.38 -10.19
C PHE A 73 -7.79 -5.43 -11.68
N HIS A 74 -8.20 -4.29 -12.27
CA HIS A 74 -7.99 -4.12 -13.70
C HIS A 74 -6.52 -4.47 -13.99
N PRO A 75 -6.21 -5.22 -15.06
CA PRO A 75 -4.84 -5.62 -15.38
C PRO A 75 -3.92 -4.40 -15.30
N LEU A 76 -2.76 -4.54 -14.66
CA LEU A 76 -1.77 -3.47 -14.52
C LEU A 76 -1.53 -2.74 -15.85
N GLU A 77 -1.49 -3.48 -16.95
CA GLU A 77 -1.41 -2.95 -18.31
C GLU A 77 -2.51 -1.93 -18.65
N THR A 78 -3.75 -2.16 -18.21
CA THR A 78 -4.87 -1.22 -18.40
C THR A 78 -4.64 0.06 -17.61
N ALA A 79 -4.16 -0.06 -16.37
CA ALA A 79 -3.85 1.09 -15.54
C ALA A 79 -2.67 1.90 -16.12
N ILE A 80 -1.62 1.22 -16.59
CA ILE A 80 -0.49 1.81 -17.30
C ILE A 80 -0.96 2.58 -18.54
N LYS A 81 -1.81 1.97 -19.39
CA LYS A 81 -2.38 2.63 -20.58
C LYS A 81 -3.14 3.91 -20.24
N ARG A 82 -3.88 3.92 -19.12
CA ARG A 82 -4.62 5.12 -18.66
C ARG A 82 -3.71 6.23 -18.21
N VAL A 83 -2.53 5.91 -17.64
CA VAL A 83 -1.60 6.95 -17.19
C VAL A 83 -0.72 7.50 -18.30
N GLN A 84 -0.59 6.82 -19.44
CA GLN A 84 0.21 7.30 -20.59
C GLN A 84 -0.10 8.76 -20.99
N PRO A 85 -1.35 9.16 -21.28
CA PRO A 85 -1.64 10.52 -21.76
C PRO A 85 -1.55 11.61 -20.68
N LEU A 86 -1.45 11.23 -19.41
CA LEU A 86 -1.58 12.17 -18.29
C LEU A 86 -0.41 13.17 -18.21
N ASN A 87 -0.68 14.40 -17.81
CA ASN A 87 0.39 15.35 -17.50
C ASN A 87 0.85 15.19 -16.05
N PHE A 88 2.02 14.58 -15.84
CA PHE A 88 2.55 14.30 -14.50
C PHE A 88 2.96 15.56 -13.74
N SER A 89 3.38 16.62 -14.44
CA SER A 89 3.62 17.92 -13.81
C SER A 89 2.32 18.48 -13.23
N TYR A 90 1.23 18.48 -14.00
CA TYR A 90 -0.09 18.94 -13.55
C TYR A 90 -0.60 18.08 -12.38
N ILE A 91 -0.56 16.75 -12.53
CA ILE A 91 -1.04 15.84 -11.49
C ILE A 91 -0.31 16.06 -10.17
N SER A 92 1.03 16.15 -10.20
CA SER A 92 1.79 16.37 -8.97
C SER A 92 1.38 17.66 -8.24
N ALA A 93 1.07 18.72 -9.01
CA ALA A 93 0.64 20.00 -8.47
C ALA A 93 -0.76 19.91 -7.83
N VAL A 94 -1.70 19.18 -8.45
CA VAL A 94 -3.06 19.00 -7.92
C VAL A 94 -3.08 18.09 -6.68
N MET A 95 -2.20 17.09 -6.61
CA MET A 95 -2.10 16.19 -5.45
C MET A 95 -1.65 16.90 -4.17
N GLY A 96 -1.06 18.09 -4.29
CA GLY A 96 -0.77 18.97 -3.16
C GLY A 96 0.54 18.64 -2.44
N GLU A 97 0.65 19.14 -1.20
CA GLU A 97 1.90 19.14 -0.45
C GLU A 97 2.50 17.73 -0.29
N GLY A 98 3.79 17.62 -0.58
CA GLY A 98 4.56 16.37 -0.49
C GLY A 98 4.66 15.58 -1.80
N SER A 99 3.82 15.85 -2.79
CA SER A 99 3.97 15.30 -4.14
C SER A 99 4.91 16.16 -4.98
N LEU A 100 5.87 15.56 -5.68
CA LEU A 100 6.89 16.29 -6.44
C LEU A 100 7.03 15.72 -7.84
N TYR A 101 6.97 16.57 -8.87
CA TYR A 101 7.35 16.18 -10.22
C TYR A 101 8.85 16.34 -10.43
N ILE A 102 9.48 15.31 -11.00
CA ILE A 102 10.91 15.28 -11.31
C ILE A 102 11.02 15.20 -12.83
N ALA A 103 11.39 16.33 -13.44
CA ALA A 103 11.27 16.57 -14.88
C ALA A 103 12.16 15.67 -15.73
N ASP A 104 13.41 15.44 -15.32
CA ASP A 104 14.41 14.71 -16.12
C ASP A 104 14.01 13.26 -16.41
N GLU A 105 13.21 12.67 -15.52
CA GLU A 105 12.78 11.27 -15.60
C GLU A 105 11.27 11.12 -15.83
N ASN A 106 10.55 12.24 -16.04
CA ASN A 106 9.10 12.28 -16.16
C ASN A 106 8.39 11.43 -15.08
N LYS A 107 8.80 11.63 -13.82
CA LYS A 107 8.31 10.84 -12.67
C LYS A 107 7.67 11.72 -11.61
N ILE A 108 6.70 11.15 -10.89
CA ILE A 108 6.12 11.78 -9.70
C ILE A 108 6.65 11.04 -8.46
N SER A 109 7.17 11.79 -7.50
CA SER A 109 7.46 11.27 -6.17
C SER A 109 6.25 11.54 -5.26
N LEU A 110 5.65 10.47 -4.73
CA LEU A 110 4.47 10.53 -3.87
C LEU A 110 4.83 10.11 -2.43
N PRO A 111 4.33 10.82 -1.41
CA PRO A 111 4.46 10.35 -0.03
C PRO A 111 3.55 9.12 0.20
N PHE A 112 4.08 8.09 0.84
CA PHE A 112 3.33 6.88 1.17
C PHE A 112 3.73 6.36 2.55
N LEU A 113 2.89 6.62 3.55
CA LEU A 113 3.20 6.33 4.96
C LEU A 113 4.54 6.96 5.37
N SER A 114 5.52 6.14 5.75
CA SER A 114 6.87 6.56 6.15
C SER A 114 7.90 6.50 5.01
N THR A 115 7.47 6.25 3.77
CA THR A 115 8.34 6.13 2.59
C THR A 115 7.86 7.02 1.44
N ARG A 116 8.59 7.02 0.33
CA ARG A 116 8.21 7.69 -0.91
C ARG A 116 8.12 6.68 -2.05
N LEU A 117 7.09 6.81 -2.87
CA LEU A 117 6.94 6.06 -4.11
C LEU A 117 7.38 6.91 -5.28
N TYR A 118 8.02 6.29 -6.27
CA TYR A 118 8.41 6.94 -7.52
C TYR A 118 7.61 6.34 -8.66
N VAL A 119 6.72 7.16 -9.22
CA VAL A 119 5.75 6.77 -10.25
C VAL A 119 6.26 7.25 -11.60
N THR A 120 6.57 6.32 -12.48
CA THR A 120 6.83 6.58 -13.92
C THR A 120 5.59 6.22 -14.73
N LYS A 121 5.69 6.27 -16.06
CA LYS A 121 4.59 5.85 -16.94
C LYS A 121 4.51 4.33 -17.08
N GLU A 122 5.59 3.62 -16.73
CA GLU A 122 5.77 2.19 -16.97
C GLU A 122 5.73 1.38 -15.68
N LYS A 123 6.33 1.90 -14.61
CA LYS A 123 6.46 1.21 -13.32
C LYS A 123 6.44 2.15 -12.12
N ILE A 124 6.25 1.55 -10.95
CA ILE A 124 6.34 2.25 -9.66
C ILE A 124 7.32 1.53 -8.76
N THR A 125 8.26 2.29 -8.19
CA THR A 125 9.25 1.79 -7.23
C THR A 125 9.12 2.46 -5.87
N ASP A 126 9.69 1.84 -4.84
CA ASP A 126 9.89 2.46 -3.53
C ASP A 126 11.18 3.33 -3.49
N GLU A 127 11.55 3.78 -2.29
CA GLU A 127 12.75 4.59 -2.05
C GLU A 127 14.08 3.89 -2.30
N ASN A 128 14.09 2.55 -2.26
CA ASN A 128 15.27 1.74 -2.53
C ASN A 128 15.37 1.37 -4.02
N GLY A 129 14.38 1.76 -4.83
CA GLY A 129 14.29 1.41 -6.24
C GLY A 129 13.67 0.02 -6.50
N GLU A 130 13.11 -0.63 -5.48
CA GLU A 130 12.45 -1.92 -5.63
C GLU A 130 11.09 -1.76 -6.32
N LEU A 131 10.80 -2.63 -7.28
CA LEU A 131 9.54 -2.62 -8.01
C LEU A 131 8.37 -3.03 -7.10
N LEU A 132 7.31 -2.22 -7.07
CA LEU A 132 6.11 -2.57 -6.31
C LEU A 132 5.38 -3.78 -6.93
N PRO A 133 4.69 -4.60 -6.11
CA PRO A 133 3.85 -5.68 -6.63
C PRO A 133 2.76 -5.16 -7.59
N PRO A 134 2.35 -5.94 -8.61
CA PRO A 134 1.41 -5.47 -9.63
C PRO A 134 0.11 -4.87 -9.10
N GLY A 135 -0.49 -5.47 -8.06
CA GLY A 135 -1.71 -4.94 -7.44
C GLY A 135 -1.50 -3.54 -6.82
N PHE A 136 -0.38 -3.33 -6.14
CA PHE A 136 -0.04 -2.01 -5.59
C PHE A 136 0.19 -0.99 -6.70
N GLN A 137 0.87 -1.37 -7.78
CA GLN A 137 1.05 -0.49 -8.94
C GLN A 137 -0.30 -0.09 -9.55
N THR A 138 -1.21 -1.05 -9.75
CA THR A 138 -2.55 -0.77 -10.25
C THR A 138 -3.31 0.20 -9.34
N ALA A 139 -3.25 0.02 -8.01
CA ALA A 139 -3.92 0.91 -7.06
C ALA A 139 -3.39 2.36 -7.16
N VAL A 140 -2.07 2.52 -7.18
CA VAL A 140 -1.43 3.84 -7.29
C VAL A 140 -1.73 4.49 -8.64
N TYR A 141 -1.66 3.75 -9.75
CA TYR A 141 -2.02 4.29 -11.07
C TYR A 141 -3.47 4.71 -11.17
N ASN A 142 -4.39 3.94 -10.59
CA ASN A 142 -5.80 4.34 -10.54
C ASN A 142 -5.99 5.61 -9.72
N TYR A 143 -5.28 5.75 -8.60
CA TYR A 143 -5.29 6.98 -7.80
C TYR A 143 -4.73 8.19 -8.57
N VAL A 144 -3.59 8.02 -9.25
CA VAL A 144 -3.01 9.06 -10.12
C VAL A 144 -3.98 9.46 -11.25
N ALA A 145 -4.68 8.49 -11.85
CA ALA A 145 -5.64 8.74 -12.92
C ALA A 145 -6.95 9.40 -12.45
N THR A 146 -7.30 9.37 -11.16
CA THR A 146 -8.49 10.10 -10.68
C THR A 146 -8.23 11.59 -10.57
N VAL A 147 -6.98 12.01 -10.37
CA VAL A 147 -6.59 13.42 -10.18
C VAL A 147 -6.79 14.24 -11.44
N GLU A 148 -6.62 13.68 -12.63
CA GLU A 148 -6.92 14.37 -13.89
C GLU A 148 -8.40 14.81 -13.96
N LYS A 149 -9.31 14.07 -13.33
CA LYS A 149 -10.74 14.45 -13.31
C LYS A 149 -11.02 15.63 -12.36
N ILE A 150 -10.07 15.94 -11.48
CA ILE A 150 -10.19 17.03 -10.51
C ILE A 150 -9.66 18.30 -11.18
N HIS A 151 -10.60 19.14 -11.61
CA HIS A 151 -10.33 20.50 -12.06
C HIS A 151 -10.87 21.43 -10.98
N PRO A 152 -10.01 21.91 -10.04
CA PRO A 152 -10.47 22.83 -9.02
C PRO A 152 -10.98 24.11 -9.70
N GLU A 153 -12.28 24.36 -9.65
CA GLU A 153 -12.93 25.54 -10.26
C GLU A 153 -12.66 26.85 -9.48
N ASN A 154 -11.70 26.84 -8.54
CA ASN A 154 -11.45 27.91 -7.58
C ASN A 154 -12.69 28.38 -6.80
N ARG A 155 -13.68 27.49 -6.67
CA ARG A 155 -14.91 27.72 -5.91
C ARG A 155 -14.87 26.96 -4.60
N TRP A 156 -14.81 27.70 -3.50
CA TRP A 156 -14.96 27.14 -2.16
C TRP A 156 -16.38 26.61 -1.99
N VAL A 157 -16.50 25.33 -1.62
CA VAL A 157 -17.78 24.73 -1.23
C VAL A 157 -17.85 24.82 0.30
N SER A 158 -18.65 25.74 0.82
CA SER A 158 -18.96 25.79 2.26
C SER A 158 -20.00 24.71 2.58
N PHE A 159 -19.78 23.97 3.67
CA PHE A 159 -20.76 23.03 4.23
C PHE A 159 -21.68 23.73 5.22
#